data_AF-A0A9E2H3A4-F1
#
_entry.id   AF-A0A9E2H3A4-F1
#
_cell.length_a   1.000
_cell.length_b   1.000
_cell.length_c   1.000
_cell.angle_alpha   90.00
_cell.angle_beta   90.00
_cell.angle_gamma   90.00
#
_symmetry.space_group_name_H-M   'P 1'
#
loop_
_entity.id
_entity.type
_entity.pdbx_description
1 polymer ?
#
loop_
_entity_poly.entity_id
_entity_poly.type
_entity_poly.pdbx_seq_one_letter_code
_entity_poly.pdbx_strand_id
1 'polypeptide(L)'
;MKNSKTDPAFDKMIGDKIANGYKHNDNKDFARACDVWLNVWDEIKVTFPKKTKSISDIDRNFPRGGYISNLCQDLEEVLGNAGFADPSYHEKRIKYCREYISLFPEKDLIYHNMKRAIAESYFGLGKQEDGEREYKTLIEEFPNSAWAYIGLADMYFIFRMNKTIAPDYEKAKAIYDEALIKDIDDREAVIERLEILEVDKNKYNK
;
A
#
# COMPACT_ATOMS: atom_id res chain seq x y z
N MET A 1 3.90 -18.96 29.60
CA MET A 1 3.65 -17.59 29.08
C MET A 1 2.15 -17.37 29.10
N LYS A 2 1.65 -16.34 29.79
CA LYS A 2 0.21 -16.06 29.83
C LYS A 2 -0.20 -15.50 28.46
N ASN A 3 -1.01 -16.23 27.71
CA ASN A 3 -1.69 -15.73 26.51
C ASN A 3 -2.42 -14.45 26.90
N SER A 4 -1.98 -13.29 26.41
CA SER A 4 -2.74 -12.05 26.59
C SER A 4 -3.95 -12.11 25.65
N LYS A 5 -5.01 -12.76 26.11
CA LYS A 5 -6.32 -12.60 25.51
C LYS A 5 -6.75 -11.15 25.75
N THR A 6 -7.06 -10.44 24.68
CA THR A 6 -7.67 -9.11 24.73
C THR A 6 -9.02 -9.18 25.48
N ASP A 7 -9.48 -8.03 25.97
CA ASP A 7 -10.80 -7.93 26.63
C ASP A 7 -11.92 -8.25 25.61
N PRO A 8 -12.82 -9.20 25.88
CA PRO A 8 -13.95 -9.51 24.98
C PRO A 8 -14.81 -8.30 24.60
N ALA A 9 -14.91 -7.28 25.45
CA ALA A 9 -15.60 -6.03 25.15
C ALA A 9 -14.84 -5.21 24.09
N PHE A 10 -13.51 -5.16 24.20
CA PHE A 10 -12.63 -4.54 23.22
C PHE A 10 -12.73 -5.26 21.86
N ASP A 11 -12.66 -6.59 21.85
CA ASP A 11 -12.75 -7.37 20.61
C ASP A 11 -14.07 -7.14 19.87
N LYS A 12 -15.18 -7.10 20.61
CA LYS A 12 -16.49 -6.80 20.02
C LYS A 12 -16.54 -5.38 19.46
N MET A 13 -16.04 -4.41 20.21
CA MET A 13 -16.01 -3.01 19.76
C MET A 13 -15.19 -2.85 18.47
N ILE A 14 -13.99 -3.43 18.42
CA ILE A 14 -13.12 -3.38 17.24
C ILE A 14 -13.76 -4.11 16.06
N GLY A 15 -14.32 -5.31 16.27
CA GLY A 15 -15.03 -6.05 15.24
C GLY A 15 -16.21 -5.27 14.64
N ASP A 16 -17.01 -4.61 15.48
CA ASP A 16 -18.14 -3.79 15.04
C ASP A 16 -17.66 -2.57 14.22
N LYS A 17 -16.58 -1.90 14.64
CA LYS A 17 -15.97 -0.79 13.90
C LYS A 17 -15.39 -1.25 12.55
N ILE A 18 -14.70 -2.39 12.51
CA ILE A 18 -14.16 -2.97 11.27
C ILE A 18 -15.28 -3.26 10.28
N ALA A 19 -16.33 -3.97 10.72
CA ALA A 19 -17.50 -4.26 9.89
C ALA A 19 -18.20 -2.99 9.39
N ASN A 20 -18.24 -1.92 10.20
CA ASN A 20 -18.81 -0.65 9.77
C ASN A 20 -17.96 0.02 8.67
N GLY A 21 -16.63 -0.02 8.77
CA GLY A 21 -15.76 0.47 7.71
C GLY A 21 -15.93 -0.29 6.40
N TYR A 22 -16.10 -1.62 6.44
CA TYR A 22 -16.42 -2.41 5.23
C TYR A 22 -17.73 -1.96 4.60
N LYS A 23 -18.79 -1.71 5.39
CA LYS A 23 -20.05 -1.17 4.86
C LYS A 23 -19.87 0.17 4.15
N HIS A 24 -19.02 1.06 4.68
CA HIS A 24 -18.71 2.32 3.99
C HIS A 24 -17.93 2.08 2.70
N ASN A 25 -16.93 1.19 2.73
CA ASN A 25 -16.13 0.84 1.56
C ASN A 25 -16.97 0.22 0.42
N ASP A 26 -17.86 -0.74 0.75
CA ASP A 26 -18.78 -1.38 -0.20
C ASP A 26 -19.71 -0.36 -0.88
N ASN A 27 -20.12 0.67 -0.13
CA ASN A 27 -20.93 1.78 -0.64
C ASN A 27 -20.10 2.88 -1.33
N LYS A 28 -18.79 2.68 -1.50
CA LYS A 28 -17.83 3.64 -2.07
C LYS A 28 -17.72 4.96 -1.30
N ASP A 29 -18.11 4.95 -0.03
CA ASP A 29 -17.92 6.06 0.90
C ASP A 29 -16.51 5.95 1.53
N PHE A 30 -15.49 6.07 0.66
CA PHE A 30 -14.10 5.80 1.03
C PHE A 30 -13.59 6.71 2.16
N ALA A 31 -14.00 7.97 2.17
CA ALA A 31 -13.64 8.92 3.22
C ALA A 31 -14.08 8.42 4.61
N ARG A 32 -15.35 7.99 4.75
CA ARG A 32 -15.83 7.45 6.03
C ARG A 32 -15.22 6.11 6.37
N ALA A 33 -14.99 5.24 5.38
CA ALA A 33 -14.27 3.97 5.60
C ALA A 33 -12.88 4.24 6.19
N CYS A 34 -12.12 5.17 5.59
CA CYS A 34 -10.81 5.61 6.07
C CYS A 34 -10.87 6.12 7.51
N ASP A 35 -11.77 7.07 7.80
CA ASP A 35 -11.82 7.69 9.13
C ASP A 35 -12.23 6.69 10.23
N VAL A 36 -13.12 5.75 9.92
CA VAL A 36 -13.48 4.66 10.84
C VAL A 36 -12.30 3.73 11.07
N TRP A 37 -11.62 3.27 10.02
CA TRP A 37 -10.52 2.34 10.14
C TRP A 37 -9.23 2.97 10.69
N LEU A 38 -8.98 4.26 10.47
CA LEU A 38 -7.91 4.99 11.16
C LEU A 38 -8.15 5.04 12.69
N ASN A 39 -9.41 5.22 13.12
CA ASN A 39 -9.76 5.09 14.53
C ASN A 39 -9.49 3.68 15.06
N VAL A 40 -9.81 2.64 14.27
CA VAL A 40 -9.47 1.26 14.64
C VAL A 40 -7.95 1.06 14.75
N TRP A 41 -7.18 1.61 13.82
CA TRP A 41 -5.72 1.56 13.86
C TRP A 41 -5.14 2.22 15.12
N ASP A 42 -5.67 3.39 15.51
CA ASP A 42 -5.26 4.09 16.73
C ASP A 42 -5.49 3.24 17.99
N GLU A 43 -6.55 2.43 18.02
CA GLU A 43 -6.84 1.52 19.13
C GLU A 43 -5.91 0.30 19.11
N ILE A 44 -5.65 -0.26 17.93
CA ILE A 44 -4.78 -1.42 17.74
C ILE A 44 -3.35 -1.10 18.19
N LYS A 45 -2.79 0.03 17.74
CA LYS A 45 -1.39 0.40 18.02
C LYS A 45 -1.13 0.72 19.49
N VAL A 46 -2.16 1.10 20.24
CA VAL A 46 -2.09 1.29 21.71
C VAL A 46 -2.24 -0.05 22.44
N THR A 47 -3.10 -0.92 21.93
CA THR A 47 -3.46 -2.18 22.60
C THR A 47 -2.39 -3.26 22.46
N PHE A 48 -1.78 -3.39 21.28
CA PHE A 48 -0.74 -4.39 21.05
C PHE A 48 0.65 -3.77 21.30
N PRO A 49 1.33 -4.11 22.41
CA PRO A 49 2.60 -3.48 22.75
C PRO A 49 3.68 -3.77 21.71
N LYS A 50 4.64 -2.84 21.58
CA LYS A 50 5.84 -2.85 20.69
C LYS A 50 6.71 -4.13 20.71
N LYS A 51 6.37 -5.13 21.52
CA LYS A 51 7.09 -6.42 21.59
C LYS A 51 6.72 -7.36 20.46
N THR A 52 5.56 -7.17 19.83
CA THR A 52 5.14 -7.96 18.68
C THR A 52 5.70 -7.35 17.40
N LYS A 53 6.57 -8.08 16.71
CA LYS A 53 7.23 -7.59 15.47
C LYS A 53 6.50 -8.00 14.19
N SER A 54 5.53 -8.91 14.30
CA SER A 54 4.79 -9.48 13.18
C SER A 54 3.30 -9.24 13.35
N ILE A 55 2.63 -8.74 12.30
CA ILE A 55 1.17 -8.64 12.30
C ILE A 55 0.52 -10.04 12.39
N SER A 56 1.22 -11.08 11.90
CA SER A 56 0.77 -12.48 12.00
C SER A 56 0.67 -12.99 13.44
N ASP A 57 1.53 -12.48 14.33
CA ASP A 57 1.46 -12.78 15.76
C ASP A 57 0.22 -12.13 16.39
N ILE A 58 -0.19 -10.95 15.91
CA ILE A 58 -1.43 -10.29 16.35
C ILE A 58 -2.63 -11.11 15.89
N ASP A 59 -2.70 -11.47 14.60
CA ASP A 59 -3.80 -12.27 14.05
C ASP A 59 -4.01 -13.58 14.80
N ARG A 60 -2.92 -14.30 15.13
CA ARG A 60 -2.99 -15.55 15.90
C ARG A 60 -3.60 -15.39 17.29
N ASN A 61 -3.49 -14.20 17.87
CA ASN A 61 -4.01 -13.89 19.20
C ASN A 61 -5.33 -13.12 19.16
N PHE A 62 -5.77 -12.66 17.98
CA PHE A 62 -7.00 -11.90 17.81
C PHE A 62 -8.22 -12.83 17.80
N PRO A 63 -9.19 -12.66 18.72
CA PRO A 63 -10.33 -13.58 18.78
C PRO A 63 -11.27 -13.43 17.57
N ARG A 64 -11.96 -14.53 17.24
CA ARG A 64 -13.07 -14.61 16.26
C ARG A 64 -12.73 -14.53 14.77
N GLY A 65 -11.48 -14.79 14.37
CA GLY A 65 -11.16 -15.02 12.96
C GLY A 65 -11.19 -13.78 12.06
N GLY A 66 -11.16 -12.59 12.65
CA GLY A 66 -10.79 -11.37 11.93
C GLY A 66 -9.27 -11.30 11.78
N TYR A 67 -8.80 -11.02 10.57
CA TYR A 67 -7.38 -10.83 10.28
C TYR A 67 -7.10 -9.32 10.30
N ILE A 68 -6.40 -8.84 11.33
CA ILE A 68 -5.94 -7.46 11.43
C ILE A 68 -5.00 -7.14 10.27
N SER A 69 -4.24 -8.13 9.80
CA SER A 69 -3.46 -8.02 8.56
C SER A 69 -4.29 -7.65 7.32
N ASN A 70 -5.51 -8.19 7.18
CA ASN A 70 -6.42 -7.81 6.10
C ASN A 70 -6.88 -6.36 6.28
N LEU A 71 -7.33 -6.00 7.48
CA LEU A 71 -7.69 -4.60 7.78
C LEU A 71 -6.55 -3.64 7.45
N CYS A 72 -5.30 -3.99 7.76
CA CYS A 72 -4.16 -3.13 7.49
C CYS A 72 -3.96 -2.89 5.99
N GLN A 73 -4.10 -3.93 5.16
CA GLN A 73 -4.02 -3.81 3.72
C GLN A 73 -5.22 -3.06 3.14
N ASP A 74 -6.43 -3.37 3.60
CA ASP A 74 -7.66 -2.70 3.15
C ASP A 74 -7.66 -1.21 3.51
N LEU A 75 -7.15 -0.86 4.70
CA LEU A 75 -6.99 0.52 5.13
C LEU A 75 -6.00 1.28 4.25
N GLU A 76 -4.85 0.66 3.95
CA GLU A 76 -3.89 1.22 3.01
C GLU A 76 -4.57 1.53 1.67
N GLU A 77 -5.32 0.57 1.14
CA GLU A 77 -5.89 0.65 -0.21
C GLU A 77 -6.97 1.72 -0.26
N VAL A 78 -7.89 1.73 0.70
CA VAL A 78 -8.99 2.70 0.74
C VAL A 78 -8.48 4.12 0.97
N LEU A 79 -7.37 4.31 1.70
CA LEU A 79 -6.72 5.62 1.82
C LEU A 79 -6.18 6.09 0.47
N GLY A 80 -5.64 5.16 -0.34
CA GLY A 80 -5.20 5.45 -1.70
C GLY A 80 -6.36 5.87 -2.59
N ASN A 81 -7.47 5.12 -2.52
CA ASN A 81 -8.69 5.39 -3.27
C ASN A 81 -9.35 6.72 -2.88
N ALA A 82 -9.42 7.05 -1.59
CA ALA A 82 -9.92 8.33 -1.09
C ALA A 82 -9.04 9.51 -1.55
N GLY A 83 -7.72 9.28 -1.68
CA GLY A 83 -6.74 10.27 -2.13
C GLY A 83 -7.02 10.87 -3.51
N PHE A 84 -7.68 10.12 -4.42
CA PHE A 84 -8.08 10.64 -5.72
C PHE A 84 -9.09 11.77 -5.64
N ALA A 85 -9.97 11.75 -4.64
CA ALA A 85 -11.00 12.78 -4.44
C ALA A 85 -10.50 13.90 -3.50
N ASP A 86 -9.75 13.54 -2.46
CA ASP A 86 -9.19 14.45 -1.48
C ASP A 86 -7.72 14.08 -1.19
N PRO A 87 -6.75 14.86 -1.70
CA PRO A 87 -5.33 14.59 -1.54
C PRO A 87 -4.85 14.49 -0.07
N SER A 88 -5.60 15.01 0.91
CA SER A 88 -5.24 14.86 2.33
C SER A 88 -5.22 13.38 2.78
N TYR A 89 -5.95 12.50 2.10
CA TYR A 89 -5.89 11.06 2.37
C TYR A 89 -4.58 10.41 1.92
N HIS A 90 -3.86 10.98 0.94
CA HIS A 90 -2.49 10.54 0.64
C HIS A 90 -1.53 10.88 1.79
N GLU A 91 -1.70 12.03 2.46
CA GLU A 91 -0.90 12.36 3.65
C GLU A 91 -1.23 11.41 4.81
N LYS A 92 -2.51 11.08 5.00
CA LYS A 92 -2.96 10.06 5.97
C LYS A 92 -2.36 8.68 5.64
N ARG A 93 -2.36 8.25 4.36
CA ARG A 93 -1.75 6.98 3.89
C ARG A 93 -0.27 6.93 4.22
N ILE A 94 0.49 7.99 3.92
CA ILE A 94 1.92 8.06 4.24
C ILE A 94 2.16 7.92 5.75
N LYS A 95 1.41 8.67 6.57
CA LYS A 95 1.54 8.60 8.03
C LYS A 95 1.24 7.19 8.54
N TYR A 96 0.10 6.63 8.13
CA TYR A 96 -0.35 5.30 8.52
C TYR A 96 0.67 4.21 8.14
N CYS A 97 1.14 4.19 6.89
CA CYS A 97 2.08 3.18 6.41
C CYS A 97 3.43 3.27 7.13
N ARG A 98 3.92 4.49 7.42
CA ARG A 98 5.14 4.68 8.23
C ARG A 98 4.97 4.22 9.67
N GLU A 99 3.81 4.46 10.28
CA GLU A 99 3.48 3.91 11.61
C GLU A 99 3.46 2.38 11.58
N TYR A 100 2.83 1.77 10.55
CA TYR A 100 2.80 0.32 10.37
C TYR A 100 4.22 -0.25 10.29
N ILE A 101 5.06 0.27 9.38
CA ILE A 101 6.45 -0.16 9.19
C ILE A 101 7.28 -0.03 10.48
N SER A 102 7.03 1.03 11.26
CA SER A 102 7.72 1.22 12.54
C SER A 102 7.29 0.21 13.61
N LEU A 103 6.05 -0.29 13.56
CA LEU A 103 5.52 -1.26 14.53
C LEU A 103 5.84 -2.70 14.11
N PHE A 104 5.76 -2.99 12.82
CA PHE A 104 5.94 -4.31 12.21
C PHE A 104 7.08 -4.26 11.19
N PRO A 105 8.34 -4.32 11.63
CA PRO A 105 9.50 -4.19 10.74
C PRO A 105 9.85 -5.50 10.00
N GLU A 106 9.04 -6.55 10.15
CA GLU A 106 9.21 -7.78 9.38
C GLU A 106 8.96 -7.49 7.90
N LYS A 107 9.92 -7.86 7.04
CA LYS A 107 9.94 -7.56 5.61
C LYS A 107 9.05 -8.53 4.81
N ASP A 108 7.80 -8.67 5.23
CA ASP A 108 6.81 -9.48 4.56
C ASP A 108 6.13 -8.72 3.39
N LEU A 109 5.16 -9.37 2.74
CA LEU A 109 4.40 -8.78 1.65
C LEU A 109 3.67 -7.49 2.07
N ILE A 110 3.18 -7.41 3.31
CA ILE A 110 2.44 -6.24 3.79
C ILE A 110 3.41 -5.08 3.99
N TYR A 111 4.58 -5.32 4.59
CA TYR A 111 5.65 -4.34 4.67
C TYR A 111 6.03 -3.79 3.28
N HIS A 112 6.22 -4.68 2.31
CA HIS A 112 6.52 -4.31 0.94
C HIS A 112 5.41 -3.41 0.35
N ASN A 113 4.15 -3.80 0.50
CA ASN A 113 3.00 -3.03 0.01
C ASN A 113 2.91 -1.66 0.69
N MET A 114 3.12 -1.57 2.01
CA MET A 114 3.11 -0.29 2.75
C MET A 114 4.19 0.68 2.24
N LYS A 115 5.36 0.18 1.85
CA LYS A 115 6.40 1.02 1.23
C LYS A 115 6.00 1.50 -0.16
N ARG A 116 5.40 0.65 -0.98
CA ARG A 116 4.82 1.06 -2.27
C ARG A 116 3.75 2.14 -2.08
N ALA A 117 2.87 1.94 -1.11
CA ALA A 117 1.81 2.87 -0.74
C ALA A 117 2.31 4.29 -0.48
N ILE A 118 3.41 4.40 0.27
CA ILE A 118 4.06 5.67 0.60
C ILE A 118 4.54 6.34 -0.68
N ALA A 119 5.23 5.60 -1.54
CA ALA A 119 5.75 6.11 -2.80
C ALA A 119 4.61 6.59 -3.72
N GLU A 120 3.59 5.76 -3.94
CA GLU A 120 2.39 6.08 -4.74
C GLU A 120 1.66 7.33 -4.20
N SER A 121 1.59 7.48 -2.87
CA SER A 121 0.95 8.63 -2.24
C SER A 121 1.73 9.93 -2.48
N TYR A 122 3.07 9.88 -2.52
CA TYR A 122 3.87 11.04 -2.94
C TYR A 122 3.60 11.43 -4.40
N PHE A 123 3.46 10.46 -5.30
CA PHE A 123 2.99 10.74 -6.67
C PHE A 123 1.59 11.36 -6.69
N GLY A 124 0.66 10.84 -5.87
CA GLY A 124 -0.69 11.40 -5.69
C GLY A 124 -0.69 12.85 -5.20
N LEU A 125 0.30 13.23 -4.40
CA LEU A 125 0.51 14.61 -3.92
C LEU A 125 1.27 15.49 -4.93
N GLY A 126 1.59 14.99 -6.11
CA GLY A 126 2.40 15.70 -7.11
C GLY A 126 3.89 15.81 -6.76
N LYS A 127 4.36 15.09 -5.73
CA LYS A 127 5.75 15.08 -5.25
C LYS A 127 6.52 13.92 -5.89
N GLN A 128 6.66 13.96 -7.22
CA GLN A 128 7.22 12.85 -8.00
C GLN A 128 8.64 12.45 -7.57
N GLU A 129 9.50 13.42 -7.26
CA GLU A 129 10.87 13.16 -6.80
C GLU A 129 10.91 12.41 -5.46
N ASP A 130 9.96 12.72 -4.55
CA ASP A 130 9.83 12.01 -3.28
C ASP A 130 9.34 10.59 -3.49
N GLY A 131 8.33 10.40 -4.35
CA GLY A 131 7.81 9.08 -4.68
C GLY A 131 8.84 8.19 -5.36
N GLU A 132 9.61 8.72 -6.32
CA GLU A 132 10.70 7.99 -6.95
C GLU A 132 11.77 7.59 -5.94
N ARG A 133 12.13 8.47 -5.01
CA ARG A 133 13.12 8.15 -3.97
C ARG A 133 12.65 7.01 -3.07
N GLU A 134 11.39 7.01 -2.65
CA GLU A 134 10.82 5.93 -1.83
C GLU A 134 10.80 4.59 -2.59
N TYR A 135 10.46 4.59 -3.88
CA TYR A 135 10.57 3.39 -4.72
C TYR A 135 12.00 2.92 -4.92
N LYS A 136 12.97 3.82 -5.11
CA LYS A 136 14.39 3.45 -5.21
C LYS A 136 14.87 2.78 -3.92
N THR A 137 14.50 3.32 -2.76
CA THR A 137 14.80 2.67 -1.48
C THR A 137 14.09 1.32 -1.33
N LEU A 138 12.88 1.15 -1.89
CA LEU A 138 12.22 -0.15 -1.92
C LEU A 138 12.98 -1.16 -2.81
N ILE A 139 13.41 -0.74 -4.00
CA ILE A 139 14.19 -1.56 -4.94
C ILE A 139 15.55 -1.95 -4.34
N GLU A 140 16.23 -1.03 -3.66
CA GLU A 140 17.48 -1.34 -2.94
C GLU A 140 17.28 -2.41 -1.86
N GLU A 141 16.12 -2.42 -1.21
CA GLU A 141 15.77 -3.37 -0.16
C GLU A 141 15.29 -4.72 -0.70
N PHE A 142 14.59 -4.73 -1.85
CA PHE A 142 14.05 -5.90 -2.53
C PHE A 142 14.48 -5.91 -4.01
N PRO A 143 15.78 -6.11 -4.30
CA PRO A 143 16.32 -5.95 -5.65
C PRO A 143 15.80 -6.97 -6.67
N ASN A 144 15.19 -8.05 -6.20
CA ASN A 144 14.61 -9.08 -7.04
C ASN A 144 13.08 -8.93 -7.16
N SER A 145 12.45 -7.92 -6.56
CA SER A 145 10.98 -7.80 -6.62
C SER A 145 10.53 -7.12 -7.91
N ALA A 146 9.88 -7.86 -8.81
CA ALA A 146 9.19 -7.30 -9.96
C ALA A 146 8.22 -6.21 -9.55
N TRP A 147 7.47 -6.40 -8.46
CA TRP A 147 6.46 -5.44 -8.01
C TRP A 147 7.03 -4.11 -7.51
N ALA A 148 8.28 -4.06 -7.05
CA ALA A 148 8.97 -2.81 -6.74
C ALA A 148 9.27 -2.01 -8.03
N TYR A 149 9.77 -2.69 -9.07
CA TYR A 149 10.04 -2.10 -10.38
C TYR A 149 8.76 -1.71 -11.12
N ILE A 150 7.76 -2.59 -11.13
CA ILE A 150 6.45 -2.34 -11.76
C ILE A 150 5.79 -1.12 -11.13
N GLY A 151 5.78 -1.04 -9.80
CA GLY A 151 5.20 0.10 -9.11
C GLY A 151 5.81 1.43 -9.55
N LEU A 152 7.14 1.52 -9.61
CA LEU A 152 7.82 2.75 -10.04
C LEU A 152 7.54 3.08 -11.51
N ALA A 153 7.65 2.11 -12.41
CA ALA A 153 7.45 2.31 -13.84
C ALA A 153 6.00 2.71 -14.16
N ASP A 154 5.03 2.10 -13.49
CA ASP A 154 3.61 2.37 -13.71
C ASP A 154 3.23 3.83 -13.42
N MET A 155 3.91 4.49 -12.46
CA MET A 155 3.67 5.89 -12.12
C MET A 155 3.93 6.85 -13.28
N TYR A 156 4.74 6.44 -14.26
CA TYR A 156 5.14 7.28 -15.40
C TYR A 156 4.18 7.20 -16.59
N PHE A 157 3.26 6.22 -16.65
CA PHE A 157 2.33 6.13 -17.79
C PHE A 157 0.89 5.70 -17.41
N ILE A 158 0.71 4.54 -16.77
CA ILE A 158 -0.62 3.92 -16.56
C ILE A 158 -1.30 4.37 -15.27
N PHE A 159 -0.55 4.52 -14.19
CA PHE A 159 -1.05 5.03 -12.90
C PHE A 159 -0.60 6.46 -12.67
N ARG A 160 -0.71 7.30 -13.72
CA ARG A 160 -0.48 8.74 -13.60
C ARG A 160 -1.55 9.36 -12.71
N MET A 161 -1.19 9.51 -11.43
CA MET A 161 -2.02 10.16 -10.43
C MET A 161 -2.27 11.63 -10.77
N ASN A 162 -1.29 12.30 -11.38
CA ASN A 162 -1.43 13.64 -11.93
C ASN A 162 -1.48 13.61 -13.46
N LYS A 163 -2.68 13.75 -14.03
CA LYS A 163 -2.91 13.73 -15.49
C LYS A 163 -2.40 14.96 -16.22
N THR A 164 -2.01 16.03 -15.51
CA THR A 164 -1.44 17.24 -16.16
C THR A 164 0.00 17.04 -16.60
N ILE A 165 0.70 16.05 -16.06
CA ILE A 165 2.06 15.70 -16.43
C ILE A 165 1.98 14.64 -17.52
N ALA A 166 2.55 14.90 -18.71
CA ALA A 166 2.59 13.96 -19.82
C ALA A 166 3.23 12.61 -19.43
N PRO A 167 2.82 11.49 -20.05
CA PRO A 167 3.46 10.20 -19.78
C PRO A 167 4.91 10.21 -20.23
N ASP A 168 5.77 9.57 -19.43
CA ASP A 168 7.19 9.36 -19.76
C ASP A 168 7.41 7.87 -20.05
N TYR A 169 7.01 7.47 -21.26
CA TYR A 169 7.10 6.08 -21.71
C TYR A 169 8.56 5.59 -21.78
N GLU A 170 9.52 6.47 -22.11
CA GLU A 170 10.94 6.09 -22.18
C GLU A 170 11.47 5.77 -20.78
N LYS A 171 11.13 6.59 -19.78
CA LYS A 171 11.52 6.33 -18.39
C LYS A 171 10.87 5.08 -17.85
N ALA A 172 9.57 4.89 -18.06
CA ALA A 172 8.87 3.67 -17.67
C ALA A 172 9.50 2.42 -18.29
N LYS A 173 9.79 2.46 -19.61
CA LYS A 173 10.46 1.38 -20.32
C LYS A 173 11.85 1.09 -19.75
N ALA A 174 12.65 2.12 -19.48
CA ALA A 174 13.98 1.95 -18.92
C ALA A 174 13.96 1.21 -17.57
N ILE A 175 12.96 1.47 -16.73
CA ILE A 175 12.78 0.79 -15.44
C ILE A 175 12.41 -0.69 -15.65
N TYR A 176 11.49 -1.00 -16.58
CA TYR A 176 11.18 -2.39 -16.92
C TYR A 176 12.39 -3.13 -17.49
N ASP A 177 13.12 -2.50 -18.41
CA ASP A 177 14.33 -3.09 -19.01
C ASP A 177 15.40 -3.36 -17.92
N GLU A 178 15.58 -2.45 -16.96
CA GLU A 178 16.48 -2.67 -15.81
C GLU A 178 16.07 -3.90 -14.99
N ALA A 179 14.77 -4.02 -14.68
CA ALA A 179 14.23 -5.17 -13.97
C ALA A 179 14.50 -6.47 -14.75
N LEU A 180 14.32 -6.44 -16.08
CA LEU A 180 14.49 -7.60 -16.93
C LEU A 180 15.95 -8.06 -17.10
N ILE A 181 16.95 -7.24 -16.76
CA ILE A 181 18.36 -7.66 -16.73
C ILE A 181 18.68 -8.46 -15.46
N LYS A 182 17.85 -8.33 -14.41
CA LYS A 182 18.03 -8.97 -13.11
C LYS A 182 17.29 -10.30 -13.02
N ASP A 183 17.66 -11.09 -12.02
CA ASP A 183 16.96 -12.31 -11.62
C ASP A 183 15.78 -11.97 -10.69
N ILE A 184 14.76 -11.33 -11.28
CA ILE A 184 13.55 -10.89 -10.58
C ILE A 184 12.54 -12.04 -10.39
N ASP A 185 11.78 -11.97 -9.30
CA ASP A 185 10.52 -12.70 -9.16
C ASP A 185 9.49 -12.22 -10.19
N ASP A 186 8.44 -13.02 -10.43
CA ASP A 186 7.30 -12.69 -11.31
C ASP A 186 7.70 -11.98 -12.62
N ARG A 187 8.77 -12.45 -13.27
CA ARG A 187 9.35 -11.82 -14.46
C ARG A 187 8.31 -11.59 -15.56
N GLU A 188 7.40 -12.54 -15.71
CA GLU A 188 6.29 -12.48 -16.67
C GLU A 188 5.40 -11.26 -16.44
N ALA A 189 5.16 -10.85 -15.19
CA ALA A 189 4.38 -9.65 -14.88
C ALA A 189 5.04 -8.36 -15.38
N VAL A 190 6.38 -8.30 -15.38
CA VAL A 190 7.14 -7.19 -15.97
C VAL A 190 7.00 -7.16 -17.48
N ILE A 191 7.07 -8.33 -18.14
CA ILE A 191 6.91 -8.46 -19.59
C ILE A 191 5.50 -8.02 -20.01
N GLU A 192 4.46 -8.54 -19.34
CA GLU A 192 3.07 -8.15 -19.60
C GLU A 192 2.87 -6.64 -19.45
N ARG A 193 3.49 -6.04 -18.43
CA ARG A 193 3.36 -4.61 -18.21
C ARG A 193 4.08 -3.78 -19.28
N LEU A 194 5.24 -4.24 -19.75
CA LEU A 194 5.95 -3.62 -20.85
C LEU A 194 5.16 -3.71 -22.17
N GLU A 195 4.46 -4.81 -22.43
CA GLU A 195 3.57 -4.93 -23.60
C GLU A 195 2.41 -3.92 -23.52
N ILE A 196 1.81 -3.74 -22.34
CA ILE A 196 0.77 -2.72 -22.11
C ILE A 196 1.32 -1.32 -22.38
N LEU A 197 2.55 -1.02 -21.96
CA LEU A 197 3.22 0.24 -22.23
C LEU A 197 3.37 0.50 -23.74
N GLU A 198 3.85 -0.47 -24.50
CA GLU A 198 4.06 -0.32 -25.95
C GLU A 198 2.72 -0.15 -26.70
N VAL A 199 1.67 -0.87 -26.29
CA VAL A 199 0.33 -0.69 -26.85
C VAL A 199 -0.19 0.72 -26.58
N ASP A 200 -0.03 1.23 -25.36
CA ASP A 200 -0.53 2.55 -24.99
C ASP A 200 0.23 3.68 -25.70
N LYS A 201 1.56 3.61 -25.73
CA LYS A 201 2.43 4.57 -26.45
C LYS A 201 2.03 4.71 -27.93
N ASN A 202 1.69 3.61 -28.58
CA ASN A 202 1.32 3.59 -30.00
C ASN A 202 -0.08 4.14 -30.31
N LYS A 203 -0.96 4.31 -29.32
CA LYS A 203 -2.29 4.93 -29.54
C LYS A 203 -2.21 6.42 -29.87
N TYR A 204 -1.18 7.11 -29.37
CA TYR A 204 -1.00 8.55 -29.52
C TYR A 204 -0.03 8.95 -30.62
N ASN A 205 0.60 7.98 -31.28
CA ASN A 205 1.55 8.16 -32.38
C ASN A 205 0.92 7.91 -33.78
N LYS A 206 -0.42 7.90 -33.89
CA LYS A 206 -1.19 7.81 -35.14
C LYS A 206 -2.02 9.06 -35.33
#